data_AF-H1SC44-F1
#
_entry.id   AF-H1SC44-F1
#
_cell.length_a   1.000
_cell.length_b   1.000
_cell.length_c   1.000
_cell.angle_alpha   90.00
_cell.angle_beta   90.00
_cell.angle_gamma   90.00
#
_symmetry.space_group_name_H-M   'P 1'
#
loop_
_entity.id
_entity.type
_entity.pdbx_description
1 polymer ?
#
loop_
_entity_poly.entity_id
_entity_poly.type
_entity_poly.pdbx_seq_one_letter_code
_entity_poly.pdbx_strand_id
1 'polypeptide(L)'
;MRASNFTRAPRRRCRQRGQAIVELAIVAASVLVLLFLALAMLGRFGDVRNKALMASRYAAWERTVYLDDADWNRYGEARIKTSESIRSEFVQRIFGHDAPQLTAQDGSRAALPAGGTPMWRDINGTNLLASYDDVQLNTSRTGTGTLLDTAVSVLDAGGTVGVGFDLPNRNQQRAAVQLSLGANSPTLRRLWPGWTGFTAADTNVLLTNGWTPDGRDGSGKGGALAQIGNAAPLSRAEMFGGLAFKSLVLFAPDISGLDLGKIAPDVVPDDRLGQ
;
A
#
# COMPACT_ATOMS: atom_id res chain seq x y z
N MET A 1 -42.75 21.26 -89.98
CA MET A 1 -42.30 20.17 -89.08
C MET A 1 -40.81 20.36 -88.83
N ARG A 2 -40.40 20.62 -87.58
CA ARG A 2 -39.03 20.97 -87.19
C ARG A 2 -38.48 19.84 -86.33
N ALA A 3 -37.55 19.06 -86.86
CA ALA A 3 -36.89 18.00 -86.10
C ALA A 3 -35.78 18.62 -85.23
N SER A 4 -35.92 18.48 -83.91
CA SER A 4 -34.96 18.92 -82.90
C SER A 4 -33.84 17.90 -82.76
N ASN A 5 -32.62 18.30 -83.10
CA ASN A 5 -31.41 17.51 -82.86
C ASN A 5 -31.03 17.60 -81.37
N PHE A 6 -31.16 16.48 -80.64
CA PHE A 6 -30.61 16.33 -79.30
C PHE A 6 -29.10 16.05 -79.39
N THR A 7 -28.28 17.08 -79.22
CA THR A 7 -26.84 16.93 -78.97
C THR A 7 -26.63 16.34 -77.57
N ARG A 8 -26.29 15.05 -77.48
CA ARG A 8 -25.83 14.42 -76.23
C ARG A 8 -24.50 15.04 -75.81
N ALA A 9 -24.49 15.69 -74.64
CA ALA A 9 -23.25 16.14 -74.01
C ALA A 9 -22.32 14.94 -73.69
N PRO A 10 -21.00 15.05 -73.91
CA PRO A 10 -20.07 13.98 -73.60
C PRO A 10 -19.99 13.78 -72.08
N ARG A 11 -20.34 12.57 -71.61
CA ARG A 11 -20.09 12.15 -70.22
C ARG A 11 -18.58 12.04 -70.01
N ARG A 12 -17.98 13.04 -69.36
CA ARG A 12 -16.60 12.96 -68.86
C ARG A 12 -16.55 11.82 -67.84
N ARG A 13 -15.98 10.68 -68.21
CA ARG A 13 -15.59 9.65 -67.26
C ARG A 13 -14.39 10.17 -66.50
N CYS A 14 -14.60 10.70 -65.30
CA CYS A 14 -13.51 10.96 -64.36
C CYS A 14 -12.85 9.62 -64.06
N ARG A 15 -11.59 9.47 -64.50
CA ARG A 15 -10.74 8.35 -64.09
C ARG A 15 -10.44 8.53 -62.61
N GLN A 16 -11.18 7.85 -61.74
CA GLN A 16 -10.82 7.67 -60.33
C GLN A 16 -9.49 6.90 -60.30
N ARG A 17 -8.38 7.63 -60.16
CA ARG A 17 -7.03 7.09 -60.10
C ARG A 17 -6.65 6.87 -58.65
N GLY A 18 -6.79 5.65 -58.12
CA GLY A 18 -6.15 5.20 -56.86
C GLY A 18 -6.39 5.99 -55.57
N GLN A 19 -7.14 7.10 -55.62
CA GLN A 19 -7.32 8.06 -54.54
C GLN A 19 -7.93 7.41 -53.30
N ALA A 20 -8.89 6.50 -53.49
CA ALA A 20 -9.51 5.77 -52.38
C ALA A 20 -8.52 4.89 -51.60
N ILE A 21 -7.51 4.29 -52.27
CA ILE A 21 -6.48 3.48 -51.59
C ILE A 21 -5.53 4.39 -50.81
N VAL A 22 -5.17 5.55 -51.35
CA VAL A 22 -4.32 6.53 -50.67
C VAL A 22 -5.04 7.14 -49.46
N GLU A 23 -6.31 7.54 -49.61
CA GLU A 23 -7.13 8.04 -48.51
C GLU A 23 -7.29 6.99 -47.41
N LEU A 24 -7.58 5.73 -47.78
CA LEU A 24 -7.66 4.62 -46.83
C LEU A 24 -6.32 4.41 -46.11
N ALA A 25 -5.20 4.45 -46.83
CA ALA A 25 -3.87 4.27 -46.25
C ALA A 25 -3.52 5.40 -45.27
N ILE A 26 -3.81 6.66 -45.61
CA ILE A 26 -3.58 7.81 -44.73
C ILE A 26 -4.44 7.70 -43.47
N VAL A 27 -5.72 7.37 -43.61
CA VAL A 27 -6.63 7.19 -42.47
C VAL A 27 -6.17 6.05 -41.58
N ALA A 28 -5.87 4.88 -42.16
CA ALA A 28 -5.39 3.71 -41.43
C ALA A 28 -4.06 3.99 -40.70
N ALA A 29 -3.10 4.65 -41.36
CA ALA A 29 -1.83 5.03 -40.76
C ALA A 29 -2.03 6.03 -39.60
N SER A 30 -2.91 7.02 -39.78
CA SER A 30 -3.23 7.99 -38.72
C SER A 30 -3.84 7.31 -37.49
N VAL A 31 -4.76 6.36 -37.70
CA VAL A 31 -5.35 5.57 -36.61
C VAL A 31 -4.30 4.71 -35.90
N LEU A 32 -3.40 4.05 -36.65
CA LEU A 32 -2.32 3.25 -36.08
C LEU A 32 -1.37 4.10 -35.22
N VAL A 33 -1.00 5.30 -35.68
CA VAL A 33 -0.16 6.22 -34.90
C VAL A 33 -0.81 6.59 -33.57
N LEU A 34 -2.10 6.93 -33.59
CA LEU A 34 -2.85 7.23 -32.36
C LEU A 34 -2.92 6.03 -31.42
N LEU A 35 -3.12 4.82 -31.96
CA LEU A 35 -3.16 3.59 -31.18
C LEU A 35 -1.81 3.29 -30.49
N PHE A 36 -0.70 3.43 -31.22
CA PHE A 36 0.63 3.25 -30.63
C PHE A 36 0.91 4.27 -29.52
N LEU A 37 0.49 5.51 -29.70
CA LEU A 37 0.61 6.54 -28.67
C LEU A 37 -0.21 6.18 -27.43
N ALA A 38 -1.45 5.71 -27.62
CA ALA A 38 -2.32 5.27 -26.54
C ALA A 38 -1.72 4.08 -25.76
N LEU A 39 -1.15 3.09 -26.46
CA LEU A 39 -0.47 1.96 -25.82
C LEU A 39 0.75 2.40 -25.00
N ALA A 40 1.57 3.31 -25.53
CA ALA A 40 2.70 3.86 -24.80
C ALA A 40 2.28 4.63 -23.54
N MET A 41 1.21 5.43 -23.63
CA MET A 41 0.64 6.13 -22.46
C MET A 41 0.07 5.14 -21.44
N LEU A 42 -0.63 4.10 -21.88
CA LEU A 42 -1.17 3.06 -21.00
C LEU A 42 -0.06 2.34 -20.24
N GLY A 43 1.07 2.04 -20.90
CA GLY A 43 2.25 1.46 -20.25
C GLY A 43 2.81 2.37 -19.16
N ARG A 44 2.90 3.69 -19.41
CA ARG A 44 3.36 4.67 -18.40
C ARG A 44 2.41 4.75 -17.21
N PHE A 45 1.10 4.82 -17.43
CA PHE A 45 0.13 4.83 -16.34
C PHE A 45 0.11 3.52 -15.56
N GLY A 46 0.27 2.39 -16.25
CA GLY A 46 0.41 1.08 -15.64
C GLY A 46 1.62 0.99 -14.72
N ASP A 47 2.78 1.49 -15.16
CA ASP A 47 3.99 1.52 -14.33
C ASP A 47 3.80 2.39 -13.07
N VAL A 48 3.21 3.57 -13.22
CA VAL A 48 2.93 4.48 -12.08
C VAL A 48 2.02 3.82 -11.06
N ARG A 49 0.94 3.17 -11.51
CA ARG A 49 0.03 2.43 -10.64
C ARG A 49 0.72 1.24 -9.98
N ASN A 50 1.53 0.49 -10.73
CA ASN A 50 2.26 -0.64 -10.16
C ASN A 50 3.27 -0.19 -9.08
N LYS A 51 3.94 0.95 -9.27
CA LYS A 51 4.83 1.51 -8.24
C LYS A 51 4.07 2.00 -7.01
N ALA A 52 2.90 2.62 -7.16
CA ALA A 52 2.03 2.97 -6.04
C ALA A 52 1.55 1.73 -5.26
N LEU A 53 1.17 0.67 -5.98
CA LEU A 53 0.78 -0.62 -5.40
C LEU A 53 1.93 -1.28 -4.63
N MET A 54 3.13 -1.34 -5.20
CA MET A 54 4.31 -1.87 -4.50
C MET A 54 4.65 -1.06 -3.26
N ALA A 55 4.58 0.28 -3.34
CA ALA A 55 4.84 1.16 -2.21
C ALA A 55 3.83 0.98 -1.07
N SER A 56 2.54 0.87 -1.39
CA SER A 56 1.51 0.63 -0.37
C SER A 56 1.67 -0.75 0.29
N ARG A 57 2.05 -1.79 -0.47
CA ARG A 57 2.37 -3.13 0.07
C ARG A 57 3.56 -3.09 1.02
N TYR A 58 4.64 -2.44 0.61
CA TYR A 58 5.83 -2.26 1.44
C TYR A 58 5.48 -1.53 2.73
N ALA A 59 4.81 -0.38 2.64
CA ALA A 59 4.45 0.41 3.82
C ALA A 59 3.48 -0.33 4.77
N ALA A 60 2.52 -1.08 4.23
CA ALA A 60 1.62 -1.89 5.05
C ALA A 60 2.39 -2.99 5.79
N TRP A 61 3.33 -3.66 5.11
CA TRP A 61 4.18 -4.68 5.74
C TRP A 61 5.10 -4.08 6.81
N GLU A 62 5.73 -2.94 6.53
CA GLU A 62 6.56 -2.23 7.52
C GLU A 62 5.77 -1.90 8.79
N ARG A 63 4.49 -1.56 8.67
CA ARG A 63 3.59 -1.33 9.82
C ARG A 63 3.21 -2.59 10.60
N THR A 64 3.43 -3.78 10.05
CA THR A 64 3.29 -5.03 10.80
C THR A 64 4.49 -5.31 11.69
N VAL A 65 5.67 -4.77 11.32
CA VAL A 65 6.94 -4.99 12.04
C VAL A 65 7.24 -3.81 12.97
N TYR A 66 7.03 -2.58 12.50
CA TYR A 66 7.36 -1.35 13.21
C TYR A 66 6.10 -0.59 13.59
N LEU A 67 6.04 -0.24 14.88
CA LEU A 67 4.98 0.58 15.44
C LEU A 67 5.16 2.05 15.04
N ASP A 68 4.04 2.77 15.01
CA ASP A 68 3.96 4.21 14.76
C ASP A 68 4.23 5.06 16.01
N ASP A 69 4.09 4.46 17.18
CA ASP A 69 4.29 5.10 18.48
C ASP A 69 5.11 4.22 19.45
N ALA A 70 5.49 4.85 20.56
CA ALA A 70 6.24 4.23 21.64
C ALA A 70 5.35 3.70 22.77
N ASP A 71 4.02 3.66 22.60
CA ASP A 71 3.09 3.35 23.70
C ASP A 71 3.33 1.95 24.26
N TRP A 72 3.77 1.04 23.39
CA TRP A 72 4.12 -0.33 23.74
C TRP A 72 5.44 -0.45 24.52
N ASN A 73 6.22 0.64 24.64
CA ASN A 73 7.47 0.64 25.41
C ASN A 73 7.26 0.41 26.92
N ARG A 74 6.02 0.56 27.41
CA ARG A 74 5.68 0.24 28.80
C ARG A 74 5.80 -1.25 29.12
N TYR A 75 5.74 -2.13 28.12
CA TYR A 75 5.86 -3.58 28.28
C TYR A 75 7.22 -4.14 27.85
N GLY A 76 8.00 -3.39 27.07
CA GLY A 76 9.35 -3.76 26.64
C GLY A 76 9.95 -2.74 25.68
N GLU A 77 10.95 -3.11 24.88
CA GLU A 77 11.46 -2.21 23.83
C GLU A 77 10.73 -2.46 22.52
N ALA A 78 9.83 -1.56 22.14
CA ALA A 78 9.13 -1.60 20.87
C ALA A 78 10.04 -1.09 19.74
N ARG A 79 9.94 -1.74 18.58
CA ARG A 79 10.58 -1.27 17.35
C ARG A 79 9.67 -0.24 16.69
N ILE A 80 10.18 0.99 16.57
CA ILE A 80 9.42 2.14 16.08
C ILE A 80 10.03 2.62 14.78
N LYS A 81 9.19 2.91 13.80
CA LYS A 81 9.59 3.56 12.56
C LYS A 81 8.54 4.59 12.16
N THR A 82 8.99 5.82 11.92
CA THR A 82 8.10 6.92 11.53
C THR A 82 7.56 6.72 10.11
N SER A 83 6.40 7.32 9.81
CA SER A 83 5.83 7.30 8.45
C SER A 83 6.80 7.88 7.43
N GLU A 84 7.54 8.92 7.81
CA GLU A 84 8.50 9.62 6.97
C GLU A 84 9.70 8.73 6.64
N SER A 85 10.12 7.89 7.59
CA SER A 85 11.19 6.91 7.36
C SER A 85 10.73 5.82 6.40
N ILE A 86 9.55 5.23 6.63
CA ILE A 86 8.95 4.25 5.71
C ILE A 86 8.78 4.86 4.31
N ARG A 87 8.33 6.11 4.23
CA ARG A 87 8.20 6.85 2.97
C ARG A 87 9.53 6.97 2.24
N SER A 88 10.57 7.41 2.94
CA SER A 88 11.91 7.54 2.37
C SER A 88 12.44 6.19 1.89
N GLU A 89 12.28 5.12 2.67
CA GLU A 89 12.71 3.77 2.28
C GLU A 89 12.06 3.29 0.98
N PHE A 90 10.72 3.35 0.88
CA PHE A 90 10.06 2.85 -0.32
C PHE A 90 10.35 3.73 -1.53
N VAL A 91 10.53 5.05 -1.35
CA VAL A 91 10.92 5.95 -2.44
C VAL A 91 12.29 5.53 -2.99
N GLN A 92 13.28 5.26 -2.12
CA GLN A 92 14.59 4.79 -2.55
C GLN A 92 14.53 3.40 -3.19
N ARG A 93 13.81 2.46 -2.58
CA ARG A 93 13.79 1.04 -2.95
C ARG A 93 12.96 0.72 -4.20
N ILE A 94 11.85 1.43 -4.39
CA ILE A 94 10.86 1.11 -5.45
C ILE A 94 11.00 2.07 -6.63
N PHE A 95 11.31 3.34 -6.38
CA PHE A 95 11.42 4.35 -7.44
C PHE A 95 12.86 4.49 -7.95
N GLY A 96 13.83 3.92 -7.22
CA GLY A 96 15.20 3.80 -7.67
C GLY A 96 15.30 2.97 -8.96
N HIS A 97 16.15 3.42 -9.86
CA HIS A 97 16.48 2.76 -11.11
C HIS A 97 17.99 2.44 -11.14
N ASP A 98 18.42 1.54 -12.02
CA ASP A 98 19.84 1.15 -12.20
C ASP A 98 20.52 0.54 -10.96
N ALA A 99 19.87 -0.46 -10.35
CA ALA A 99 20.39 -1.19 -9.18
C ALA A 99 20.75 -0.24 -8.01
N PRO A 100 19.75 0.49 -7.46
CA PRO A 100 20.00 1.35 -6.31
C PRO A 100 20.59 0.50 -5.17
N GLN A 101 21.76 0.90 -4.65
CA GLN A 101 22.34 0.25 -3.48
C GLN A 101 21.37 0.44 -2.31
N LEU A 102 20.78 -0.66 -1.84
CA LEU A 102 19.90 -0.62 -0.68
C LEU A 102 20.73 -0.48 0.57
N THR A 103 20.41 0.52 1.39
CA THR A 103 21.17 0.82 2.60
C THR A 103 20.26 0.93 3.81
N ALA A 104 20.83 0.77 5.00
CA ALA A 104 20.11 1.03 6.24
C ALA A 104 19.71 2.52 6.37
N GLN A 105 20.36 3.41 5.61
CA GLN A 105 20.14 4.84 5.63
C GLN A 105 18.99 5.29 4.71
N ASP A 106 18.37 4.39 3.95
CA ASP A 106 17.29 4.75 3.00
C ASP A 106 16.13 5.48 3.70
N GLY A 107 15.84 5.13 4.96
CA GLY A 107 14.80 5.79 5.78
C GLY A 107 15.11 7.22 6.21
N SER A 108 16.36 7.67 6.06
CA SER A 108 16.76 9.06 6.34
C SER A 108 16.86 9.93 5.08
N ARG A 109 16.74 9.32 3.89
CA ARG A 109 16.86 10.01 2.60
C ARG A 109 15.51 10.59 2.16
N ALA A 110 15.20 11.77 2.67
CA ALA A 110 14.04 12.58 2.27
C ALA A 110 14.22 13.25 0.89
N ALA A 111 14.52 12.44 -0.14
CA ALA A 111 14.77 12.89 -1.50
C ALA A 111 14.32 11.84 -2.52
N LEU A 112 14.14 12.26 -3.78
CA LEU A 112 13.93 11.32 -4.88
C LEU A 112 15.25 10.61 -5.23
N PRO A 113 15.21 9.36 -5.73
CA PRO A 113 16.40 8.66 -6.20
C PRO A 113 17.05 9.41 -7.37
N ALA A 114 18.38 9.38 -7.43
CA ALA A 114 19.12 9.94 -8.55
C ALA A 114 18.67 9.30 -9.88
N GLY A 115 18.60 10.10 -10.95
CA GLY A 115 18.19 9.64 -12.28
C GLY A 115 16.68 9.48 -12.50
N GLY A 116 15.90 9.26 -11.44
CA GLY A 116 14.45 9.06 -11.52
C GLY A 116 14.04 7.82 -12.34
N THR A 117 12.73 7.59 -12.48
CA THR A 117 12.23 6.48 -13.31
C THR A 117 12.22 6.88 -14.80
N PRO A 118 12.90 6.14 -15.71
CA PRO A 118 13.01 6.52 -17.12
C PRO A 118 11.66 6.68 -17.85
N MET A 119 10.68 5.86 -17.48
CA MET A 119 9.34 5.91 -18.07
C MET A 119 8.55 7.15 -17.65
N TRP A 120 8.99 7.86 -16.61
CA TRP A 120 8.29 9.00 -16.03
C TRP A 120 8.95 10.30 -16.47
N ARG A 121 9.24 10.40 -17.76
CA ARG A 121 9.78 11.60 -18.39
C ARG A 121 8.83 12.13 -19.46
N ASP A 122 8.70 13.44 -19.54
CA ASP A 122 7.98 14.10 -20.63
C ASP A 122 8.77 13.98 -21.95
N ILE A 123 8.19 14.48 -23.05
CA ILE A 123 8.81 14.41 -24.38
C ILE A 123 10.12 15.21 -24.47
N ASN A 124 10.34 16.16 -23.56
CA ASN A 124 11.58 16.94 -23.43
C ASN A 124 12.57 16.31 -22.42
N GLY A 125 12.26 15.14 -21.87
CA GLY A 125 13.11 14.43 -20.90
C GLY A 125 12.96 14.93 -19.45
N THR A 126 12.03 15.84 -19.16
CA THR A 126 11.78 16.35 -17.80
C THR A 126 11.07 15.29 -16.97
N ASN A 127 11.52 15.04 -15.73
CA ASN A 127 10.86 14.10 -14.84
C ASN A 127 9.43 14.56 -14.51
N LEU A 128 8.48 13.62 -14.56
CA LEU A 128 7.08 13.85 -14.21
C LEU A 128 6.87 13.85 -12.69
N LEU A 129 7.62 13.03 -11.95
CA LEU A 129 7.72 13.15 -10.49
C LEU A 129 8.82 14.17 -10.17
N ALA A 130 8.43 15.37 -9.73
CA ALA A 130 9.33 16.51 -9.64
C ALA A 130 9.93 16.65 -8.23
N SER A 131 9.12 16.40 -7.20
CA SER A 131 9.51 16.54 -5.80
C SER A 131 9.29 15.26 -5.01
N TYR A 132 10.04 15.10 -3.92
CA TYR A 132 9.77 14.09 -2.90
C TYR A 132 8.40 14.32 -2.24
N ASP A 133 7.95 15.58 -2.14
CA ASP A 133 6.64 15.93 -1.58
C ASP A 133 5.45 15.55 -2.48
N ASP A 134 5.71 15.25 -3.75
CA ASP A 134 4.71 14.69 -4.67
C ASP A 134 4.36 13.23 -4.32
N VAL A 135 5.10 12.63 -3.37
CA VAL A 135 4.87 11.30 -2.81
C VAL A 135 4.34 11.45 -1.39
N GLN A 136 3.13 10.96 -1.16
CA GLN A 136 2.50 10.99 0.16
C GLN A 136 2.24 9.57 0.65
N LEU A 137 2.44 9.37 1.95
CA LEU A 137 2.10 8.15 2.66
C LEU A 137 1.17 8.52 3.81
N ASN A 138 0.03 7.83 3.87
CA ASN A 138 -0.85 7.86 5.02
C ASN A 138 -0.97 6.44 5.59
N THR A 139 -0.65 6.26 6.86
CA THR A 139 -0.79 4.98 7.56
C THR A 139 -1.77 5.12 8.69
N SER A 140 -2.61 4.11 8.90
CA SER A 140 -3.54 4.08 10.03
C SER A 140 -3.63 2.67 10.60
N ARG A 141 -3.79 2.58 11.91
CA ARG A 141 -3.99 1.34 12.66
C ARG A 141 -5.35 1.39 13.34
N THR A 142 -6.24 0.47 12.98
CA THR A 142 -7.62 0.40 13.51
C THR A 142 -7.96 -1.00 14.02
N GLY A 143 -8.97 -1.10 14.87
CA GLY A 143 -9.62 -2.39 15.15
C GLY A 143 -10.45 -2.86 13.96
N THR A 144 -10.95 -4.09 14.05
CA THR A 144 -11.84 -4.67 13.02
C THR A 144 -13.28 -4.16 13.10
N GLY A 145 -13.66 -3.51 14.20
CA GLY A 145 -15.03 -3.08 14.49
C GLY A 145 -15.96 -4.25 14.82
N THR A 146 -15.43 -5.42 15.13
CA THR A 146 -16.22 -6.65 15.33
C THR A 146 -16.57 -6.87 16.81
N LEU A 147 -17.46 -7.84 17.07
CA LEU A 147 -17.79 -8.30 18.43
C LEU A 147 -16.55 -8.79 19.20
N LEU A 148 -15.51 -9.25 18.50
CA LEU A 148 -14.24 -9.63 19.11
C LEU A 148 -13.53 -8.43 19.74
N ASP A 149 -13.52 -7.26 19.09
CA ASP A 149 -12.91 -6.05 19.64
C ASP A 149 -13.59 -5.63 20.95
N THR A 150 -14.92 -5.79 21.03
CA THR A 150 -15.68 -5.56 22.26
C THR A 150 -15.30 -6.58 23.34
N ALA A 151 -15.24 -7.87 23.01
CA ALA A 151 -14.85 -8.91 23.96
C ALA A 151 -13.42 -8.70 24.50
N VAL A 152 -12.47 -8.31 23.64
CA VAL A 152 -11.09 -7.99 24.02
C VAL A 152 -11.04 -6.72 24.89
N SER A 153 -11.82 -5.68 24.58
CA SER A 153 -11.86 -4.46 25.40
C SER A 153 -12.37 -4.70 26.83
N VAL A 154 -13.24 -5.70 27.03
CA VAL A 154 -13.71 -6.10 28.36
C VAL A 154 -12.62 -6.82 29.18
N LEU A 155 -11.67 -7.51 28.53
CA LEU A 155 -10.51 -8.09 29.23
C LEU A 155 -9.51 -7.02 29.67
N ASP A 156 -9.36 -5.99 28.85
CA ASP A 156 -8.53 -4.83 29.14
C ASP A 156 -9.11 -4.03 30.32
N ALA A 157 -10.43 -3.78 30.32
CA ALA A 157 -11.13 -3.07 31.38
C ALA A 157 -11.43 -3.92 32.64
N GLY A 158 -11.35 -5.25 32.55
CA GLY A 158 -11.95 -6.20 33.50
C GLY A 158 -11.19 -6.45 34.82
N GLY A 159 -10.03 -5.81 35.04
CA GLY A 159 -9.32 -5.89 36.31
C GLY A 159 -9.92 -4.96 37.36
N THR A 160 -10.72 -5.48 38.29
CA THR A 160 -11.29 -4.71 39.44
C THR A 160 -10.23 -4.12 40.38
N VAL A 161 -8.94 -4.37 40.12
CA VAL A 161 -7.76 -3.90 40.87
C VAL A 161 -6.70 -3.26 39.94
N GLY A 162 -7.06 -2.80 38.73
CA GLY A 162 -6.12 -2.13 37.81
C GLY A 162 -5.09 -3.06 37.16
N VAL A 163 -5.40 -4.36 37.11
CA VAL A 163 -4.64 -5.41 36.42
C VAL A 163 -5.47 -5.92 35.25
N GLY A 164 -5.41 -5.23 34.12
CA GLY A 164 -6.09 -5.60 32.88
C GLY A 164 -5.15 -6.33 31.91
N PHE A 165 -5.72 -7.01 30.91
CA PHE A 165 -4.98 -7.49 29.74
C PHE A 165 -4.88 -6.36 28.73
N ASP A 166 -3.73 -5.70 28.64
CA ASP A 166 -3.52 -4.69 27.61
C ASP A 166 -3.20 -5.39 26.29
N LEU A 167 -4.26 -5.77 25.57
CA LEU A 167 -4.15 -6.50 24.31
C LEU A 167 -4.24 -5.53 23.14
N PRO A 168 -3.36 -5.67 22.13
CA PRO A 168 -3.44 -4.85 20.94
C PRO A 168 -4.68 -5.25 20.12
N ASN A 169 -5.79 -4.52 20.31
CA ASN A 169 -7.05 -4.71 19.59
C ASN A 169 -7.08 -4.03 18.22
N ARG A 170 -6.03 -3.27 17.88
CA ARG A 170 -5.87 -2.62 16.58
C ARG A 170 -5.00 -3.48 15.66
N ASN A 171 -5.62 -4.48 15.06
CA ASN A 171 -4.98 -5.49 14.21
C ASN A 171 -5.05 -5.15 12.70
N GLN A 172 -5.78 -4.10 12.31
CA GLN A 172 -5.87 -3.68 10.92
C GLN A 172 -4.84 -2.58 10.62
N GLN A 173 -3.80 -2.95 9.87
CA GLN A 173 -2.77 -2.04 9.37
C GLN A 173 -3.14 -1.58 7.96
N ARG A 174 -3.32 -0.28 7.77
CA ARG A 174 -3.60 0.32 6.46
C ARG A 174 -2.45 1.24 6.05
N ALA A 175 -2.02 1.12 4.80
CA ALA A 175 -1.11 2.08 4.17
C ALA A 175 -1.69 2.53 2.83
N ALA A 176 -1.85 3.85 2.67
CA ALA A 176 -2.27 4.50 1.44
C ALA A 176 -1.13 5.35 0.89
N VAL A 177 -0.74 5.09 -0.36
CA VAL A 177 0.30 5.84 -1.06
C VAL A 177 -0.34 6.64 -2.19
N GLN A 178 0.06 7.90 -2.31
CA GLN A 178 -0.38 8.80 -3.37
C GLN A 178 0.84 9.37 -4.09
N LEU A 179 0.78 9.37 -5.42
CA LEU A 179 1.80 9.92 -6.31
C LEU A 179 1.16 10.98 -7.19
N SER A 180 1.69 12.20 -7.15
CA SER A 180 1.28 13.30 -8.02
C SER A 180 2.33 13.52 -9.10
N LEU A 181 1.95 13.40 -10.37
CA LEU A 181 2.88 13.45 -11.49
C LEU A 181 2.49 14.49 -12.53
N GLY A 182 3.49 15.13 -13.12
CA GLY A 182 3.37 15.98 -14.29
C GLY A 182 2.73 17.34 -14.02
N ALA A 183 2.37 17.66 -12.78
CA ALA A 183 1.79 18.95 -12.40
C ALA A 183 2.71 20.12 -12.79
N ASN A 184 4.02 19.93 -12.66
CA ASN A 184 5.04 20.93 -12.91
C ASN A 184 5.68 20.85 -14.32
N SER A 185 5.18 20.01 -15.23
CA SER A 185 5.76 19.91 -16.59
C SER A 185 5.34 21.10 -17.46
N PRO A 186 6.28 21.95 -17.91
CA PRO A 186 5.97 23.06 -18.82
C PRO A 186 5.55 22.54 -20.20
N THR A 187 6.07 21.38 -20.61
CA THR A 187 5.76 20.77 -21.90
C THR A 187 4.31 20.33 -21.97
N LEU A 188 3.80 19.67 -20.92
CA LEU A 188 2.41 19.23 -20.85
C LEU A 188 1.44 20.41 -20.80
N ARG A 189 1.77 21.48 -20.09
CA ARG A 189 0.95 22.72 -20.06
C ARG A 189 0.90 23.45 -21.39
N ARG A 190 1.95 23.36 -22.23
CA ARG A 190 1.95 23.91 -23.60
C ARG A 190 1.07 23.10 -24.55
N LEU A 191 1.11 21.77 -24.43
CA LEU A 191 0.30 20.85 -25.24
C LEU A 191 -1.18 20.90 -24.85
N TRP A 192 -1.46 20.99 -23.55
CA TRP A 192 -2.80 21.01 -22.98
C TRP A 192 -2.95 22.18 -22.00
N PRO A 193 -3.40 23.35 -22.48
CA PRO A 193 -3.73 24.49 -21.61
C PRO A 193 -4.79 24.08 -20.58
N GLY A 194 -4.41 24.04 -19.30
CA GLY A 194 -5.25 23.52 -18.21
C GLY A 194 -4.72 22.23 -17.56
N TRP A 195 -3.62 21.67 -18.03
CA TRP A 195 -3.00 20.50 -17.41
C TRP A 195 -2.51 20.81 -15.98
N THR A 196 -3.05 20.06 -15.01
CA THR A 196 -2.70 20.15 -13.57
C THR A 196 -1.91 18.95 -13.05
N GLY A 197 -1.57 18.00 -13.92
CA GLY A 197 -0.98 16.72 -13.54
C GLY A 197 -2.03 15.61 -13.41
N PHE A 198 -1.57 14.44 -13.01
CA PHE A 198 -2.45 13.34 -12.64
C PHE A 198 -1.95 12.72 -11.33
N THR A 199 -2.89 12.12 -10.60
CA THR A 199 -2.60 11.48 -9.33
C THR A 199 -2.95 10.00 -9.39
N ALA A 200 -1.99 9.16 -9.03
CA ALA A 200 -2.22 7.74 -8.80
C ALA A 200 -2.23 7.47 -7.30
N ALA A 201 -3.13 6.62 -6.84
CA ALA A 201 -3.21 6.22 -5.45
C ALA A 201 -3.52 4.73 -5.34
N ASP A 202 -2.89 4.07 -4.38
CA ASP A 202 -3.18 2.68 -4.02
C ASP A 202 -3.17 2.53 -2.50
N THR A 203 -3.99 1.59 -2.01
CA THR A 203 -4.13 1.30 -0.59
C THR A 203 -3.96 -0.19 -0.37
N ASN A 204 -3.18 -0.56 0.65
CA ASN A 204 -3.07 -1.92 1.13
C ASN A 204 -3.51 -2.01 2.59
N VAL A 205 -4.17 -3.11 2.93
CA VAL A 205 -4.64 -3.40 4.29
C VAL A 205 -4.19 -4.81 4.65
N LEU A 206 -3.51 -4.93 5.78
CA LEU A 206 -3.11 -6.21 6.36
C LEU A 206 -3.80 -6.36 7.72
N LEU A 207 -4.42 -7.51 7.93
CA LEU A 207 -4.88 -7.93 9.25
C LEU A 207 -3.74 -8.74 9.87
N THR A 208 -3.16 -8.21 10.94
CA THR A 208 -2.05 -8.85 11.64
C THR A 208 -2.31 -8.85 13.15
N ASN A 209 -1.96 -9.94 13.80
CA ASN A 209 -1.88 -9.96 15.25
C ASN A 209 -0.59 -9.24 15.63
N GLY A 210 -0.68 -7.99 16.09
CA GLY A 210 0.45 -7.07 16.30
C GLY A 210 1.41 -7.43 17.44
N TRP A 211 1.69 -8.71 17.65
CA TRP A 211 2.72 -9.15 18.58
C TRP A 211 4.10 -8.76 18.02
N THR A 212 5.04 -8.51 18.93
CA THR A 212 6.30 -7.89 18.55
C THR A 212 7.13 -8.81 17.65
N PRO A 213 7.82 -8.26 16.64
CA PRO A 213 8.59 -9.06 15.67
C PRO A 213 9.88 -9.65 16.29
N ASP A 214 10.16 -9.42 17.57
CA ASP A 214 11.37 -9.90 18.23
C ASP A 214 11.23 -11.37 18.62
N GLY A 215 12.36 -12.09 18.57
CA GLY A 215 12.43 -13.47 19.04
C GLY A 215 12.15 -13.59 20.54
N ARG A 216 11.94 -14.84 20.99
CA ARG A 216 11.64 -15.19 22.39
C ARG A 216 12.50 -14.43 23.41
N ASP A 217 13.82 -14.48 23.22
CA ASP A 217 14.84 -13.95 24.15
C ASP A 217 15.52 -12.67 23.62
N GLY A 218 14.84 -11.87 22.78
CA GLY A 218 15.38 -10.61 22.25
C GLY A 218 16.12 -9.81 23.32
N SER A 219 17.31 -9.29 23.01
CA SER A 219 18.29 -8.79 23.99
C SER A 219 17.67 -7.87 25.05
N GLY A 220 17.48 -8.39 26.27
CA GLY A 220 16.96 -7.63 27.40
C GLY A 220 15.43 -7.53 27.45
N LYS A 221 14.89 -6.31 27.56
CA LYS A 221 13.44 -6.04 27.69
C LYS A 221 12.70 -6.08 26.33
N GLY A 222 13.41 -6.33 25.22
CA GLY A 222 12.83 -6.34 23.87
C GLY A 222 12.18 -7.67 23.47
N GLY A 223 12.55 -8.80 24.09
CA GLY A 223 12.03 -10.12 23.72
C GLY A 223 10.53 -10.27 23.90
N ALA A 224 9.89 -11.02 23.00
CA ALA A 224 8.43 -11.24 23.02
C ALA A 224 7.95 -11.75 24.38
N LEU A 225 8.69 -12.64 25.05
CA LEU A 225 8.32 -13.16 26.36
C LEU A 225 8.16 -12.08 27.44
N ALA A 226 9.08 -11.10 27.48
CA ALA A 226 9.02 -10.01 28.45
C ALA A 226 7.82 -9.09 28.20
N GLN A 227 7.54 -8.80 26.92
CA GLN A 227 6.41 -7.95 26.54
C GLN A 227 5.07 -8.60 26.84
N ILE A 228 4.93 -9.87 26.49
CA ILE A 228 3.72 -10.65 26.76
C ILE A 228 3.51 -10.80 28.27
N GLY A 229 4.57 -11.13 29.02
CA GLY A 229 4.47 -11.28 30.48
C GLY A 229 4.05 -10.00 31.20
N ASN A 230 4.45 -8.82 30.70
CA ASN A 230 4.06 -7.54 31.27
C ASN A 230 2.65 -7.08 30.82
N ALA A 231 2.25 -7.40 29.58
CA ALA A 231 0.94 -7.02 29.01
C ALA A 231 -0.21 -7.93 29.48
N ALA A 232 0.10 -9.19 29.80
CA ALA A 232 -0.85 -10.18 30.30
C ALA A 232 -0.42 -10.64 31.70
N PRO A 233 -0.84 -9.94 32.79
CA PRO A 233 -0.46 -10.28 34.16
C PRO A 233 -1.19 -11.54 34.66
N LEU A 234 -0.91 -12.68 34.01
CA LEU A 234 -1.53 -13.98 34.22
C LEU A 234 -1.22 -14.58 35.59
N SER A 235 -0.16 -14.12 36.28
CA SER A 235 0.18 -14.51 37.65
C SER A 235 -0.74 -13.88 38.71
N ARG A 236 -1.63 -12.96 38.31
CA ARG A 236 -2.65 -12.35 39.16
C ARG A 236 -4.06 -12.83 38.80
N ALA A 237 -4.14 -14.03 38.22
CA ALA A 237 -5.34 -14.62 37.64
C ALA A 237 -6.57 -14.63 38.55
N GLU A 238 -6.37 -14.77 39.87
CA GLU A 238 -7.44 -14.71 40.87
C GLU A 238 -8.17 -13.35 40.92
N MET A 239 -7.58 -12.29 40.35
CA MET A 239 -8.18 -10.95 40.26
C MET A 239 -9.06 -10.75 39.01
N PHE A 240 -9.01 -11.65 38.04
CA PHE A 240 -9.86 -11.58 36.85
C PHE A 240 -11.16 -12.34 37.13
N GLY A 241 -12.26 -11.61 37.37
CA GLY A 241 -13.56 -12.22 37.58
C GLY A 241 -13.96 -13.10 36.39
N GLY A 242 -14.67 -14.21 36.64
CA GLY A 242 -15.09 -15.16 35.60
C GLY A 242 -15.95 -14.58 34.46
N LEU A 243 -16.41 -13.32 34.59
CA LEU A 243 -17.10 -12.59 33.52
C LEU A 243 -16.16 -12.15 32.38
N ALA A 244 -14.89 -11.82 32.68
CA ALA A 244 -13.93 -11.34 31.69
C ALA A 244 -13.57 -12.43 30.67
N PHE A 245 -13.37 -13.67 31.12
CA PHE A 245 -13.10 -14.80 30.23
C PHE A 245 -14.35 -15.36 29.55
N LYS A 246 -15.55 -15.22 30.18
CA LYS A 246 -16.82 -15.68 29.59
C LYS A 246 -17.18 -14.99 28.28
N SER A 247 -16.79 -13.72 28.08
CA SER A 247 -17.03 -13.00 26.82
C SER A 247 -16.25 -13.60 25.65
N LEU A 248 -15.11 -14.26 25.91
CA LEU A 248 -14.28 -14.90 24.91
C LEU A 248 -14.68 -16.35 24.58
N VAL A 249 -15.45 -17.03 25.45
CA VAL A 249 -15.86 -18.43 25.25
C VAL A 249 -16.61 -18.63 23.92
N LEU A 250 -17.33 -17.62 23.45
CA LEU A 250 -18.01 -17.64 22.15
C LEU A 250 -17.02 -17.78 20.96
N PHE A 251 -15.80 -17.26 21.11
CA PHE A 251 -14.78 -17.23 20.07
C PHE A 251 -13.71 -18.30 20.25
N ALA A 252 -13.46 -18.71 21.49
CA ALA A 252 -12.48 -19.74 21.86
C ALA A 252 -13.00 -20.52 23.08
N PRO A 253 -13.73 -21.63 22.88
CA PRO A 253 -14.32 -22.41 23.98
C PRO A 253 -13.26 -23.00 24.93
N ASP A 254 -12.06 -23.26 24.41
CA ASP A 254 -10.93 -23.84 25.14
C ASP A 254 -10.33 -22.88 26.19
N ILE A 255 -10.68 -21.59 26.16
CA ILE A 255 -10.23 -20.59 27.14
C ILE A 255 -10.71 -20.92 28.57
N SER A 256 -11.77 -21.71 28.70
CA SER A 256 -12.26 -22.18 29.99
C SER A 256 -11.34 -23.19 30.69
N GLY A 257 -10.40 -23.80 29.97
CA GLY A 257 -9.45 -24.80 30.47
C GLY A 257 -8.00 -24.32 30.59
N LEU A 258 -7.74 -23.01 30.51
CA LEU A 258 -6.38 -22.47 30.56
C LEU A 258 -5.73 -22.59 31.95
N ASP A 259 -4.50 -23.10 31.98
CA ASP A 259 -3.61 -23.02 33.16
C ASP A 259 -3.09 -21.60 33.33
N LEU A 260 -3.76 -20.83 34.17
CA LEU A 260 -3.43 -19.44 34.43
C LEU A 260 -2.04 -19.32 35.11
N GLY A 261 -1.23 -18.38 34.64
CA GLY A 261 0.13 -18.13 35.13
C GLY A 261 1.25 -18.88 34.42
N LYS A 262 0.92 -19.81 33.52
CA LYS A 262 1.90 -20.51 32.67
C LYS A 262 2.08 -19.77 31.34
N ILE A 263 3.30 -19.28 31.07
CA ILE A 263 3.67 -18.68 29.78
C ILE A 263 4.72 -19.60 29.13
N ALA A 264 4.33 -20.31 28.07
CA ALA A 264 5.18 -21.27 27.37
C ALA A 264 5.13 -21.01 25.85
N PRO A 265 5.83 -19.98 25.34
CA PRO A 265 5.71 -19.55 23.93
C PRO A 265 6.22 -20.58 22.92
N ASP A 266 7.07 -21.53 23.34
CA ASP A 266 7.69 -22.53 22.47
C ASP A 266 7.13 -23.94 22.65
N VAL A 267 6.10 -24.12 23.49
CA VAL A 267 5.46 -25.43 23.66
C VAL A 267 4.30 -25.53 22.70
N VAL A 268 4.42 -26.42 21.72
CA VAL A 268 3.28 -26.79 20.87
C VAL A 268 2.39 -27.73 21.68
N PRO A 269 1.10 -27.41 21.85
CA PRO A 269 0.14 -28.29 22.53
C PRO A 269 0.10 -29.69 21.88
N ASP A 270 -0.02 -30.74 22.69
CA ASP A 270 0.03 -32.14 22.22
C ASP A 270 -1.08 -32.48 21.20
N ASP A 271 -2.21 -31.76 21.23
CA ASP A 271 -3.31 -31.86 20.27
C ASP A 271 -2.98 -31.27 18.87
N ARG A 272 -1.92 -30.44 18.78
CA ARG A 272 -1.44 -29.83 17.53
C ARG A 272 -0.25 -30.59 16.92
N LEU A 273 0.39 -31.44 17.71
CA LEU A 273 1.34 -32.42 17.23
C LEU A 273 0.53 -33.61 16.69
N GLY A 274 0.19 -33.55 15.40
CA GLY A 274 -0.67 -34.56 14.76
C GLY A 274 -0.27 -35.98 15.15
N GLN A 275 -1.19 -36.67 15.83
CA GLN A 275 -1.17 -38.12 16.02
C GLN A 275 -2.05 -38.78 14.95
#